data_AF-A0A5J4U3C1-F1
#
_entry.id   AF-A0A5J4U3C1-F1
#
_cell.length_a   1.000
_cell.length_b   1.000
_cell.length_c   1.000
_cell.angle_alpha   90.00
_cell.angle_beta   90.00
_cell.angle_gamma   90.00
#
_symmetry.space_group_name_H-M   'P 1'
#
loop_
_entity.id
_entity.type
_entity.pdbx_description
1 polymer ?
#
loop_
_entity_poly.entity_id
_entity_poly.type
_entity_poly.pdbx_seq_one_letter_code
_entity_poly.pdbx_strand_id
1 'polypeptide(L)'
;MPALFDKEIIISLSDSDHDVTQIQNSFLSIVLTANLQFDNKFEQFDDSYKDGVVLFVGLKSGSNIIREYTVYHRGRTIDGSLQNDATTESFIYNTIKPKSEKNNRKHIHSLYENIHKFDTSACGTYITMREIEEAIGQQTNVPYLMPVRFRISVPLDDLLIFSAFTDYPNGMFGDLKIKFKINPNAFVFAQVNPTVSLAKYYTMNKDELLSSGQQKLMDIDLFFRNWSLTFQYTKQFTQLGCTADLITSIRTEQLTPSGLKNLVCDIAPVTISIKNYVVTEVTANMAGYKATDACIAKVRDFFSTRAFVVPAQRVEIWPFPTSATLTGIRTSQNIPLSHVTDFVLLFPKDARCTTCFENPCYQNMQLTTCGRNFPDMPMNTTDQQFFQLQLNASNLDLLFEATDEFEDALTTPRNTATRRLNAHTDLTSFMVSLQCERNSNGTLTFDGLDTMNQNTSVELRGAPIYQGVTDCYYNVDTNGKRPPPPILCTVHDTFWLFSPNQGGSCHYNTTHSFDEVITSV
;
A
#
# COMPACT_ATOMS: atom_id res chain seq x y z
N MET A 1 13.40 0.73 17.03
CA MET A 1 12.81 2.08 16.93
C MET A 1 12.26 2.42 18.31
N PRO A 2 12.69 3.50 19.00
CA PRO A 2 12.23 3.75 20.36
C PRO A 2 10.79 4.32 20.37
N ALA A 3 10.06 3.95 21.42
CA ALA A 3 8.67 4.19 21.84
C ALA A 3 8.00 5.58 21.65
N LEU A 4 8.51 6.49 20.81
CA LEU A 4 7.97 7.84 20.63
C LEU A 4 6.73 7.92 19.71
N PHE A 5 6.28 6.80 19.14
CA PHE A 5 5.32 6.75 18.02
C PHE A 5 3.97 6.10 18.35
N ASP A 6 3.69 5.81 19.62
CA ASP A 6 2.61 4.91 20.01
C ASP A 6 1.35 5.62 20.53
N LYS A 7 0.99 6.75 19.91
CA LYS A 7 -0.22 7.48 20.30
C LYS A 7 -1.45 6.82 19.69
N GLU A 8 -2.34 6.33 20.55
CA GLU A 8 -3.67 5.85 20.16
C GLU A 8 -4.61 7.03 19.87
N ILE A 9 -5.40 6.90 18.81
CA ILE A 9 -6.44 7.85 18.41
C ILE A 9 -7.76 7.09 18.46
N ILE A 10 -8.76 7.63 19.17
CA ILE A 10 -10.13 7.11 19.18
C ILE A 10 -11.02 8.16 18.54
N ILE A 11 -11.81 7.76 17.54
CA ILE A 11 -12.73 8.65 16.83
C ILE A 11 -14.08 7.99 16.59
N SER A 12 -15.15 8.79 16.62
CA SER A 12 -16.51 8.32 16.32
C SER A 12 -16.66 8.03 14.84
N LEU A 13 -17.32 6.91 14.53
CA LEU A 13 -17.76 6.52 13.17
C LEU A 13 -19.28 6.60 13.05
N SER A 14 -19.93 7.38 13.91
CA SER A 14 -21.34 7.73 13.86
C SER A 14 -21.51 9.18 14.30
N ASP A 15 -22.56 9.81 13.76
CA ASP A 15 -22.97 11.17 14.10
C ASP A 15 -24.37 11.13 14.73
N SER A 16 -24.58 11.86 15.83
CA SER A 16 -25.87 11.96 16.51
C SER A 16 -26.96 12.63 15.66
N ASP A 17 -26.57 13.40 14.64
CA ASP A 17 -27.50 14.02 13.71
C ASP A 17 -28.01 13.07 12.62
N HIS A 18 -27.44 11.86 12.50
CA HIS A 18 -27.88 10.84 11.55
C HIS A 18 -28.55 9.67 12.27
N ASP A 19 -29.65 9.15 11.72
CA ASP A 19 -30.22 7.88 12.18
C ASP A 19 -29.52 6.69 11.50
N VAL A 20 -29.03 6.92 10.28
CA VAL A 20 -28.26 5.96 9.48
C VAL A 20 -26.99 6.64 8.98
N THR A 21 -25.86 6.04 9.28
CA THR A 21 -24.53 6.43 8.81
C THR A 21 -24.17 5.62 7.56
N GLN A 22 -23.76 6.28 6.48
CA GLN A 22 -23.30 5.62 5.26
C GLN A 22 -21.80 5.37 5.33
N ILE A 23 -21.38 4.20 5.80
CA ILE A 23 -19.98 3.83 6.00
C ILE A 23 -19.20 3.91 4.69
N GLN A 24 -19.75 3.38 3.59
CA GLN A 24 -19.15 3.43 2.24
C GLN A 24 -18.85 4.84 1.71
N ASN A 25 -19.59 5.86 2.18
CA ASN A 25 -19.43 7.25 1.75
C ASN A 25 -18.68 8.10 2.77
N SER A 26 -18.21 7.49 3.86
CA SER A 26 -17.57 8.16 4.98
C SER A 26 -16.06 7.93 4.96
N PHE A 27 -15.31 8.89 5.48
CA PHE A 27 -13.85 8.82 5.48
C PHE A 27 -13.22 9.58 6.66
N LEU A 28 -12.03 9.14 7.07
CA LEU A 28 -11.20 9.86 8.02
C LEU A 28 -10.26 10.82 7.29
N SER A 29 -10.09 12.02 7.80
CA SER A 29 -9.06 12.97 7.39
C SER A 29 -8.02 13.08 8.50
N ILE A 30 -6.77 12.74 8.19
CA ILE A 30 -5.64 12.78 9.12
C ILE A 30 -4.65 13.83 8.64
N VAL A 31 -4.34 14.82 9.49
CA VAL A 31 -3.33 15.83 9.23
C VAL A 31 -2.16 15.62 10.17
N LEU A 32 -0.97 15.38 9.60
CA LEU A 32 0.25 15.21 10.38
C LEU A 32 1.40 16.02 9.79
N THR A 33 2.31 16.44 10.66
CA THR A 33 3.60 17.01 10.25
C THR A 33 4.68 16.01 10.62
N ALA A 34 5.44 15.54 9.64
CA ALA A 34 6.54 14.61 9.85
C ALA A 34 7.87 15.29 9.54
N ASN A 35 8.90 15.01 10.34
CA ASN A 35 10.27 15.39 10.03
C ASN A 35 10.89 14.30 9.18
N LEU A 36 10.93 14.55 7.86
CA LEU A 36 11.65 13.71 6.92
C LEU A 36 13.15 13.82 7.20
N GLN A 37 13.84 12.70 7.06
CA GLN A 37 15.25 12.53 7.33
C GLN A 37 15.93 11.98 6.06
N PHE A 38 16.86 12.74 5.50
CA PHE A 38 17.63 12.40 4.31
C PHE A 38 19.08 12.07 4.72
N ASP A 39 19.60 10.94 4.26
CA ASP A 39 21.00 10.55 4.50
C ASP A 39 22.00 11.21 3.54
N ASN A 40 21.51 11.83 2.48
CA ASN A 40 22.30 12.46 1.43
C ASN A 40 21.78 13.87 1.09
N LYS A 41 22.63 14.69 0.46
CA LYS A 41 22.26 16.04 0.03
C LYS A 41 21.61 16.02 -1.34
N PHE A 42 20.77 17.03 -1.53
CA PHE A 42 20.32 17.53 -2.82
C PHE A 42 20.99 18.90 -2.94
N GLU A 43 21.87 19.09 -3.91
CA GLU A 43 22.65 20.31 -4.05
C GLU A 43 22.95 20.60 -5.51
N GLN A 44 23.39 21.82 -5.82
CA GLN A 44 23.81 22.22 -7.16
C GLN A 44 22.74 22.05 -8.24
N PHE A 45 21.46 22.09 -7.87
CA PHE A 45 20.45 22.30 -8.89
C PHE A 45 20.60 23.72 -9.44
N ASP A 46 20.51 23.90 -10.76
CA ASP A 46 20.41 25.25 -11.33
C ASP A 46 19.05 25.87 -10.94
N ASP A 47 19.04 27.16 -10.61
CA ASP A 47 17.82 27.89 -10.19
C ASP A 47 16.69 27.85 -11.23
N SER A 48 17.03 27.59 -12.49
CA SER A 48 16.08 27.40 -13.59
C SER A 48 15.24 26.12 -13.46
N TYR A 49 15.70 25.11 -12.70
CA TYR A 49 15.11 23.78 -12.63
C TYR A 49 14.51 23.44 -11.26
N LYS A 50 15.00 24.05 -10.17
CA LYS A 50 14.66 23.68 -8.78
C LYS A 50 13.18 23.63 -8.46
N ASP A 51 12.39 24.52 -9.07
CA ASP A 51 10.94 24.60 -8.87
C ASP A 51 10.16 23.56 -9.66
N GLY A 52 10.72 23.09 -10.78
CA GLY A 52 10.07 22.15 -11.68
C GLY A 52 10.50 20.70 -11.51
N VAL A 53 11.63 20.45 -10.84
CA VAL A 53 12.05 19.09 -10.46
C VAL A 53 11.53 18.78 -9.07
N VAL A 54 10.82 17.67 -8.94
CA VAL A 54 10.05 17.36 -7.73
C VAL A 54 10.24 15.91 -7.27
N LEU A 55 10.16 15.73 -5.96
CA LEU A 55 10.12 14.45 -5.28
C LEU A 55 8.72 14.24 -4.71
N PHE A 56 8.14 13.06 -4.95
CA PHE A 56 6.91 12.67 -4.28
C PHE A 56 7.22 11.96 -2.97
N VAL A 57 6.48 12.30 -1.91
CA VAL A 57 6.44 11.56 -0.64
C VAL A 57 4.99 11.40 -0.21
N GLY A 58 4.55 10.18 0.08
CA GLY A 58 3.14 9.91 0.37
C GLY A 58 2.87 8.44 0.67
N LEU A 59 1.65 8.00 0.38
CA LEU A 59 1.20 6.61 0.55
C LEU A 59 0.67 6.08 -0.78
N LYS A 60 0.79 4.77 -1.01
CA LYS A 60 0.16 4.10 -2.16
C LYS A 60 -1.37 4.09 -2.01
N SER A 61 -1.87 3.85 -0.79
CA SER A 61 -3.26 4.11 -0.39
C SER A 61 -3.29 4.83 0.96
N GLY A 62 -4.24 5.76 1.13
CA GLY A 62 -4.45 6.46 2.39
C GLY A 62 -4.66 5.51 3.58
N SER A 63 -5.34 4.38 3.39
CA SER A 63 -5.57 3.39 4.46
C SER A 63 -4.30 2.69 4.94
N ASN A 64 -3.20 2.69 4.15
CA ASN A 64 -1.91 2.16 4.58
C ASN A 64 -1.34 2.90 5.81
N ILE A 65 -1.83 4.11 6.12
CA ILE A 65 -1.39 4.87 7.30
C ILE A 65 -1.78 4.22 8.61
N ILE A 66 -2.79 3.34 8.62
CA ILE A 66 -3.29 2.69 9.82
C ILE A 66 -2.38 1.51 10.15
N ARG A 67 -1.79 1.51 11.34
CA ARG A 67 -0.90 0.44 11.82
C ARG A 67 -1.67 -0.72 12.41
N GLU A 68 -2.55 -0.39 13.35
CA GLU A 68 -3.42 -1.31 14.07
C GLU A 68 -4.73 -0.59 14.33
N TYR A 69 -5.82 -1.34 14.44
CA TYR A 69 -7.10 -0.79 14.84
C TYR A 69 -7.91 -1.76 15.72
N THR A 70 -8.90 -1.20 16.40
CA THR A 70 -9.93 -1.95 17.12
C THR A 70 -11.22 -1.16 17.07
N VAL A 71 -12.35 -1.85 16.93
CA VAL A 71 -13.67 -1.20 16.85
C VAL A 71 -14.38 -1.29 18.20
N TYR A 72 -15.11 -0.23 18.52
CA TYR A 72 -15.91 -0.09 19.73
C TYR A 72 -17.36 0.10 19.35
N HIS A 73 -18.23 -0.53 20.12
CA HIS A 73 -19.66 -0.32 20.07
C HIS A 73 -20.13 0.09 21.46
N ARG A 74 -20.80 1.25 21.57
CA ARG A 74 -21.32 1.78 22.84
C ARG A 74 -20.29 1.84 23.98
N GLY A 75 -19.07 2.24 23.64
CA GLY A 75 -17.97 2.37 24.60
C GLY A 75 -17.34 1.05 25.06
N ARG A 76 -17.74 -0.09 24.47
CA ARG A 76 -17.10 -1.40 24.71
C ARG A 76 -16.33 -1.83 23.47
N THR A 77 -15.17 -2.42 23.69
CA THR A 77 -14.41 -3.08 22.63
C THR A 77 -15.23 -4.23 22.07
N ILE A 78 -15.21 -4.39 20.75
CA ILE A 78 -15.83 -5.53 20.07
C ILE A 78 -14.78 -6.63 19.97
N ASP A 79 -15.05 -7.77 20.61
CA ASP A 79 -14.15 -8.93 20.59
C ASP A 79 -13.91 -9.39 19.14
N GLY A 80 -12.67 -9.77 18.83
CA GLY A 80 -12.27 -10.19 17.48
C GLY A 80 -11.99 -9.06 16.48
N SER A 81 -12.35 -7.80 16.78
CA SER A 81 -12.15 -6.66 15.87
C SER A 81 -10.73 -6.07 15.87
N LEU A 82 -9.83 -6.58 16.71
CA LEU A 82 -8.44 -6.13 16.77
C LEU A 82 -7.69 -6.61 15.52
N GLN A 83 -7.19 -5.67 14.73
CA GLN A 83 -6.22 -5.92 13.66
C GLN A 83 -4.87 -5.32 14.08
N ASN A 84 -3.86 -6.18 14.24
CA ASN A 84 -2.52 -5.79 14.70
C ASN A 84 -1.62 -5.25 13.59
N ASP A 85 -1.92 -5.58 12.33
CA ASP A 85 -1.16 -5.12 11.17
C ASP A 85 -2.12 -4.74 10.03
N ALA A 86 -2.79 -3.62 10.26
CA ALA A 86 -3.74 -3.04 9.33
C ALA A 86 -3.06 -2.48 8.07
N THR A 87 -1.76 -2.19 8.12
CA THR A 87 -1.00 -1.71 6.97
C THR A 87 -0.88 -2.80 5.92
N THR A 88 -0.48 -4.02 6.31
CA THR A 88 -0.39 -5.14 5.38
C THR A 88 -1.76 -5.63 4.93
N GLU A 89 -2.77 -5.67 5.81
CA GLU A 89 -4.16 -5.93 5.42
C GLU A 89 -4.63 -4.94 4.33
N SER A 90 -4.41 -3.65 4.57
CA SER A 90 -4.73 -2.58 3.63
C SER A 90 -3.96 -2.73 2.32
N PHE A 91 -2.69 -3.10 2.34
CA PHE A 91 -1.92 -3.37 1.11
C PHE A 91 -2.55 -4.50 0.29
N ILE A 92 -2.85 -5.64 0.92
CA ILE A 92 -3.44 -6.80 0.23
C ILE A 92 -4.77 -6.42 -0.40
N TYR A 93 -5.68 -5.84 0.39
CA TYR A 93 -7.02 -5.49 -0.07
C TYR A 93 -7.01 -4.41 -1.16
N ASN A 94 -6.26 -3.32 -0.94
CA ASN A 94 -6.27 -2.20 -1.88
C ASN A 94 -5.42 -2.45 -3.13
N THR A 95 -4.49 -3.41 -3.12
CA THR A 95 -3.72 -3.75 -4.33
C THR A 95 -4.63 -4.29 -5.43
N ILE A 96 -5.60 -5.13 -5.09
CA ILE A 96 -6.52 -5.78 -6.04
C ILE A 96 -7.80 -4.99 -6.33
N LYS A 97 -7.93 -3.76 -5.82
CA LYS A 97 -9.03 -2.89 -6.20
C LYS A 97 -8.99 -2.56 -7.70
N PRO A 98 -10.13 -2.53 -8.40
CA PRO A 98 -10.20 -2.18 -9.81
C PRO A 98 -9.56 -0.82 -10.11
N LYS A 99 -8.91 -0.73 -11.27
CA LYS A 99 -8.27 0.51 -11.75
C LYS A 99 -9.23 1.70 -11.78
N SER A 100 -10.48 1.47 -12.20
CA SER A 100 -11.53 2.50 -12.25
C SER A 100 -11.86 3.08 -10.88
N GLU A 101 -11.93 2.24 -9.84
CA GLU A 101 -12.19 2.68 -8.46
C GLU A 101 -11.06 3.58 -7.96
N LYS A 102 -9.80 3.14 -8.12
CA LYS A 102 -8.62 3.90 -7.69
C LYS A 102 -8.51 5.25 -8.43
N ASN A 103 -8.84 5.29 -9.72
CA ASN A 103 -8.80 6.51 -10.52
C ASN A 103 -9.90 7.52 -10.13
N ASN A 104 -11.08 7.05 -9.76
CA ASN A 104 -12.20 7.90 -9.37
C ASN A 104 -12.00 8.49 -7.95
N ARG A 105 -11.30 7.77 -7.08
CA ARG A 105 -10.95 8.17 -5.71
C ARG A 105 -9.65 8.97 -5.65
N LYS A 106 -9.68 10.18 -6.22
CA LYS A 106 -8.55 11.12 -6.18
C LYS A 106 -8.12 11.44 -4.75
N HIS A 107 -6.82 11.64 -4.55
CA HIS A 107 -6.19 11.91 -3.25
C HIS A 107 -6.23 10.75 -2.23
N ILE A 108 -6.78 9.60 -2.60
CA ILE A 108 -6.82 8.39 -1.75
C ILE A 108 -5.76 7.38 -2.21
N HIS A 109 -5.63 7.17 -3.52
CA HIS A 109 -4.63 6.26 -4.09
C HIS A 109 -3.57 7.03 -4.89
N SER A 110 -2.31 6.64 -4.71
CA SER A 110 -1.18 7.15 -5.49
C SER A 110 -0.71 6.06 -6.44
N LEU A 111 -1.24 6.05 -7.67
CA LEU A 111 -0.76 5.15 -8.72
C LEU A 111 0.56 5.68 -9.29
N TYR A 112 1.58 4.83 -9.40
CA TYR A 112 2.91 5.28 -9.81
C TYR A 112 2.90 6.01 -11.16
N GLU A 113 2.16 5.51 -12.14
CA GLU A 113 2.03 6.14 -13.47
C GLU A 113 1.53 7.58 -13.40
N ASN A 114 0.62 7.88 -12.46
CA ASN A 114 0.09 9.22 -12.24
C ASN A 114 1.12 10.10 -11.53
N ILE A 115 1.80 9.56 -10.52
CA ILE A 115 2.89 10.26 -9.80
C ILE A 115 4.05 10.58 -10.75
N HIS A 116 4.46 9.62 -11.57
CA HIS A 116 5.52 9.77 -12.57
C HIS A 116 5.18 10.87 -13.58
N LYS A 117 3.89 11.01 -13.93
CA LYS A 117 3.37 12.08 -14.80
C LYS A 117 3.03 13.38 -14.05
N PHE A 118 3.38 13.50 -12.78
CA PHE A 118 3.12 14.67 -11.93
C PHE A 118 1.62 15.03 -11.87
N ASP A 119 0.76 14.06 -11.57
CA ASP A 119 -0.66 14.29 -11.25
C ASP A 119 -0.80 14.82 -9.83
N THR A 120 -1.50 15.94 -9.64
CA THR A 120 -1.70 16.56 -8.33
C THR A 120 -2.68 15.81 -7.42
N SER A 121 -3.38 14.81 -7.96
CA SER A 121 -4.44 14.02 -7.30
C SER A 121 -3.90 12.86 -6.45
N ALA A 122 -2.73 13.03 -5.84
CA ALA A 122 -2.01 11.98 -5.10
C ALA A 122 -2.39 11.93 -3.61
N CYS A 123 -2.22 10.77 -2.97
CA CYS A 123 -2.26 10.62 -1.51
C CYS A 123 -0.87 10.91 -0.92
N GLY A 124 -0.48 12.18 -0.91
CA GLY A 124 0.83 12.61 -0.45
C GLY A 124 1.11 14.07 -0.78
N THR A 125 2.38 14.43 -0.79
CA THR A 125 2.84 15.75 -1.20
C THR A 125 3.98 15.63 -2.19
N TYR A 126 4.07 16.63 -3.06
CA TYR A 126 5.24 16.88 -3.87
C TYR A 126 6.10 17.90 -3.15
N ILE A 127 7.41 17.69 -3.19
CA ILE A 127 8.42 18.55 -2.60
C ILE A 127 9.36 18.94 -3.73
N THR A 128 9.47 20.23 -4.00
CA THR A 128 10.38 20.76 -5.02
C THR A 128 11.82 20.63 -4.56
N MET A 129 12.76 20.54 -5.51
CA MET A 129 14.18 20.55 -5.16
C MET A 129 14.59 21.88 -4.50
N ARG A 130 13.89 23.00 -4.80
CA ARG A 130 14.06 24.27 -4.07
C ARG A 130 13.78 24.11 -2.58
N GLU A 131 12.60 23.59 -2.23
CA GLU A 131 12.20 23.41 -0.83
C GLU A 131 13.15 22.47 -0.08
N ILE A 132 13.62 21.40 -0.75
CA ILE A 132 14.61 20.49 -0.16
C ILE A 132 15.92 21.22 0.08
N GLU A 133 16.52 21.85 -0.95
CA GLU A 133 17.80 22.57 -0.85
C GLU A 133 17.76 23.67 0.21
N GLU A 134 16.68 24.45 0.28
CA GLU A 134 16.53 25.53 1.26
C GLU A 134 16.42 24.97 2.68
N ALA A 135 15.71 23.86 2.87
CA ALA A 135 15.55 23.23 4.19
C ALA A 135 16.84 22.55 4.66
N ILE A 136 17.56 21.85 3.78
CA ILE A 136 18.72 21.03 4.16
C ILE A 136 20.06 21.75 3.98
N GLY A 137 20.15 22.73 3.09
CA GLY A 137 21.42 23.33 2.65
C GLY A 137 22.18 24.06 3.75
N GLN A 138 21.47 24.57 4.76
CA GLN A 138 22.06 25.22 5.94
C GLN A 138 22.46 24.23 7.05
N GLN A 139 22.04 22.96 6.94
CA GLN A 139 22.31 21.95 7.96
C GLN A 139 23.68 21.31 7.72
N THR A 140 24.47 21.20 8.78
CA THR A 140 25.81 20.61 8.74
C THR A 140 25.84 19.15 9.18
N ASN A 141 24.78 18.68 9.84
CA ASN A 141 24.74 17.35 10.45
C ASN A 141 23.89 16.41 9.60
N VAL A 142 24.52 15.38 9.05
CA VAL A 142 23.82 14.22 8.46
C VAL A 142 23.29 13.35 9.61
N PRO A 143 22.02 12.91 9.56
CA PRO A 143 21.08 13.06 8.45
C PRO A 143 20.27 14.37 8.50
N TYR A 144 19.98 14.93 7.33
CA TYR A 144 19.29 16.22 7.16
C TYR A 144 17.80 16.10 7.46
N LEU A 145 17.21 17.13 8.07
CA LEU A 145 15.82 17.12 8.50
C LEU A 145 14.96 18.16 7.78
N MET A 146 13.78 17.75 7.32
CA MET A 146 12.82 18.65 6.69
C MET A 146 11.42 18.39 7.26
N PRO A 147 10.77 19.39 7.90
CA PRO A 147 9.39 19.26 8.32
C PRO A 147 8.46 19.32 7.10
N VAL A 148 7.60 18.33 6.96
CA VAL A 148 6.64 18.22 5.85
C VAL A 148 5.26 17.91 6.41
N ARG A 149 4.26 18.66 5.94
CA ARG A 149 2.85 18.48 6.33
C ARG A 149 2.14 17.59 5.32
N PHE A 150 1.45 16.57 5.82
CA PHE A 150 0.64 15.64 5.04
C PHE A 150 -0.84 15.77 5.43
N ARG A 151 -1.71 15.61 4.43
CA ARG A 151 -3.16 15.46 4.59
C ARG A 151 -3.56 14.15 3.93
N ILE A 152 -4.11 13.24 4.71
CA ILE A 152 -4.39 11.87 4.27
C ILE A 152 -5.89 11.63 4.45
N SER A 153 -6.53 11.10 3.42
CA SER A 153 -7.91 10.65 3.47
C SER A 153 -7.97 9.13 3.49
N VAL A 154 -8.73 8.57 4.42
CA VAL A 154 -8.92 7.12 4.59
C VAL A 154 -10.42 6.82 4.48
N PRO A 155 -10.91 6.38 3.31
CA PRO A 155 -12.27 5.85 3.20
C PRO A 155 -12.46 4.70 4.18
N LEU A 156 -13.64 4.62 4.81
CA LEU A 156 -13.88 3.54 5.77
C LEU A 156 -13.94 2.18 5.07
N ASP A 157 -14.50 2.13 3.85
CA ASP A 157 -14.58 0.92 3.04
C ASP A 157 -13.23 0.48 2.42
N ASP A 158 -12.17 1.29 2.55
CA ASP A 158 -10.78 0.86 2.27
C ASP A 158 -10.17 0.06 3.44
N LEU A 159 -10.83 0.03 4.61
CA LEU A 159 -10.49 -0.85 5.73
C LEU A 159 -11.29 -2.15 5.59
N LEU A 160 -10.59 -3.29 5.58
CA LEU A 160 -11.18 -4.58 5.21
C LEU A 160 -12.38 -4.96 6.09
N ILE A 161 -12.32 -4.62 7.38
CA ILE A 161 -13.41 -4.84 8.35
C ILE A 161 -14.71 -4.12 7.98
N PHE A 162 -14.67 -3.05 7.19
CA PHE A 162 -15.84 -2.28 6.76
C PHE A 162 -16.13 -2.41 5.25
N SER A 163 -15.40 -3.27 4.53
CA SER A 163 -15.44 -3.37 3.07
C SER A 163 -16.83 -3.57 2.46
N ALA A 164 -17.71 -4.35 3.10
CA ALA A 164 -19.09 -4.55 2.64
C ALA A 164 -20.13 -3.74 3.43
N PHE A 165 -19.68 -2.82 4.30
CA PHE A 165 -20.55 -2.06 5.17
C PHE A 165 -21.05 -0.80 4.46
N THR A 166 -22.31 -0.80 4.04
CA THR A 166 -22.92 0.31 3.30
C THR A 166 -23.60 1.30 4.25
N ASP A 167 -24.73 0.91 4.81
CA ASP A 167 -25.55 1.70 5.72
C ASP A 167 -25.54 1.08 7.13
N TYR A 168 -25.16 1.89 8.11
CA TYR A 168 -25.16 1.54 9.53
C TYR A 168 -26.28 2.28 10.28
N PRO A 169 -27.35 1.59 10.73
CA PRO A 169 -28.44 2.20 11.49
C PRO A 169 -28.05 2.58 12.93
N ASN A 170 -27.19 3.60 13.11
CA ASN A 170 -26.71 4.02 14.43
C ASN A 170 -27.83 4.51 15.36
N GLY A 171 -28.94 5.05 14.85
CA GLY A 171 -30.11 5.39 15.66
C GLY A 171 -30.81 4.17 16.29
N MET A 172 -30.58 2.97 15.76
CA MET A 172 -31.11 1.72 16.31
C MET A 172 -30.06 0.93 17.09
N PHE A 173 -28.86 0.77 16.53
CA PHE A 173 -27.82 -0.06 17.12
C PHE A 173 -26.91 0.71 18.08
N GLY A 174 -26.91 2.04 18.05
CA GLY A 174 -26.00 2.90 18.83
C GLY A 174 -24.72 3.25 18.09
N ASP A 175 -23.77 3.85 18.80
CA ASP A 175 -22.57 4.42 18.18
C ASP A 175 -21.45 3.41 17.95
N LEU A 176 -20.76 3.59 16.82
CA LEU A 176 -19.50 2.93 16.50
C LEU A 176 -18.34 3.91 16.66
N LYS A 177 -17.21 3.41 17.16
CA LYS A 177 -15.94 4.15 17.19
C LYS A 177 -14.82 3.26 16.73
N ILE A 178 -13.78 3.84 16.15
CA ILE A 178 -12.54 3.13 15.85
C ILE A 178 -11.42 3.72 16.69
N LYS A 179 -10.61 2.83 17.26
CA LYS A 179 -9.33 3.16 17.86
C LYS A 179 -8.23 2.71 16.91
N PHE A 180 -7.26 3.55 16.60
CA PHE A 180 -6.16 3.18 15.73
C PHE A 180 -4.84 3.87 16.10
N LYS A 181 -3.74 3.35 15.54
CA LYS A 181 -2.41 3.98 15.57
C LYS A 181 -1.90 4.25 14.16
N ILE A 182 -0.98 5.21 14.04
CA ILE A 182 -0.37 5.62 12.77
C ILE A 182 0.90 4.81 12.49
N ASN A 183 1.06 4.34 11.26
CA ASN A 183 2.29 3.71 10.76
C ASN A 183 3.10 4.69 9.89
N PRO A 184 4.13 5.38 10.43
CA PRO A 184 4.96 6.26 9.62
C PRO A 184 5.83 5.49 8.60
N ASN A 185 6.04 4.18 8.79
CA ASN A 185 6.87 3.39 7.87
C ASN A 185 6.13 3.04 6.57
N ALA A 186 4.80 3.15 6.55
CA ALA A 186 3.98 2.88 5.37
C ALA A 186 4.18 3.89 4.23
N PHE A 187 4.76 5.06 4.53
CA PHE A 187 5.07 6.05 3.51
C PHE A 187 6.08 5.54 2.49
N VAL A 188 5.93 6.02 1.26
CA VAL A 188 6.79 5.78 0.11
C VAL A 188 7.26 7.10 -0.49
N PHE A 189 8.34 7.04 -1.25
CA PHE A 189 8.82 8.15 -2.06
C PHE A 189 9.13 7.70 -3.48
N ALA A 190 9.07 8.64 -4.43
CA ALA A 190 9.42 8.40 -5.82
C ALA A 190 9.92 9.69 -6.49
N GLN A 191 10.96 9.55 -7.32
CA GLN A 191 11.39 10.63 -8.22
C GLN A 191 10.32 10.80 -9.31
N VAL A 192 9.67 11.96 -9.34
CA VAL A 192 8.78 12.32 -10.44
C VAL A 192 9.60 12.54 -11.70
N ASN A 193 9.04 12.23 -12.87
CA ASN A 193 9.75 12.47 -14.12
C ASN A 193 10.11 13.96 -14.24
N PRO A 194 11.40 14.32 -14.24
CA PRO A 194 11.83 15.71 -14.21
C PRO A 194 11.49 16.44 -15.51
N THR A 195 11.40 15.75 -16.66
CA THR A 195 10.96 16.39 -17.91
C THR A 195 9.47 16.73 -17.86
N VAL A 196 8.64 15.84 -17.33
CA VAL A 196 7.19 16.06 -17.24
C VAL A 196 6.86 17.12 -16.20
N SER A 197 7.45 17.03 -15.01
CA SER A 197 7.23 18.00 -13.93
C SER A 197 7.72 19.39 -14.29
N LEU A 198 8.92 19.52 -14.89
CA LEU A 198 9.43 20.81 -15.35
C LEU A 198 8.59 21.39 -16.49
N ALA A 199 8.11 20.57 -17.43
CA ALA A 199 7.23 21.04 -18.51
C ALA A 199 5.90 21.57 -17.99
N LYS A 200 5.30 20.88 -17.01
CA LYS A 200 4.08 21.34 -16.34
C LYS A 200 4.32 22.63 -15.57
N TYR A 201 5.39 22.70 -14.77
CA TYR A 201 5.78 23.91 -14.06
C TYR A 201 5.96 25.10 -15.01
N TYR A 202 6.66 24.90 -16.13
CA TYR A 202 6.85 25.93 -17.15
C TYR A 202 5.52 26.39 -17.75
N THR A 203 4.63 25.46 -18.07
CA THR A 203 3.32 25.77 -18.67
C THR A 203 2.44 26.56 -17.70
N MET A 204 2.45 26.19 -16.42
CA MET A 204 1.65 26.85 -15.38
C MET A 204 2.15 28.26 -15.05
N ASN A 205 3.47 28.49 -15.10
CA ASN A 205 4.10 29.76 -14.71
C ASN A 205 4.65 30.54 -15.91
N LYS A 206 4.12 30.29 -17.11
CA LYS A 206 4.68 30.83 -18.37
C LYS A 206 4.83 32.35 -18.35
N ASP A 207 3.79 33.08 -17.94
CA ASP A 207 3.79 34.54 -17.98
C ASP A 207 4.81 35.14 -17.00
N GLU A 208 4.92 34.56 -15.80
CA GLU A 208 5.93 34.94 -14.81
C GLU A 208 7.34 34.64 -15.32
N LEU A 209 7.55 33.46 -15.90
CA LEU A 209 8.86 33.05 -16.43
C LEU A 209 9.29 33.93 -17.61
N LEU A 210 8.37 34.29 -18.51
CA LEU A 210 8.60 35.24 -19.60
C LEU A 210 9.01 36.63 -19.08
N SER A 211 8.50 37.03 -17.92
CA SER A 211 8.86 38.30 -17.28
C SER A 211 10.18 38.25 -16.47
N SER A 212 10.58 37.07 -16.00
CA SER A 212 11.73 36.85 -15.11
C SER A 212 13.11 36.86 -15.80
N GLY A 213 13.15 36.97 -17.13
CA GLY A 213 14.38 37.12 -17.92
C GLY A 213 14.63 35.98 -18.91
N GLN A 214 15.22 36.31 -20.08
CA GLN A 214 15.45 35.36 -21.18
C GLN A 214 16.37 34.18 -20.82
N GLN A 215 17.29 34.35 -19.87
CA GLN A 215 18.27 33.32 -19.52
C GLN A 215 17.61 32.07 -18.91
N LYS A 216 16.63 32.26 -18.01
CA LYS A 216 15.91 31.14 -17.37
C LYS A 216 15.18 30.27 -18.40
N LEU A 217 14.61 30.90 -19.42
CA LEU A 217 13.95 30.20 -20.54
C LEU A 217 14.96 29.42 -21.39
N MET A 218 16.09 30.03 -21.73
CA MET A 218 17.16 29.36 -22.49
C MET A 218 17.71 28.14 -21.74
N ASP A 219 17.84 28.22 -20.42
CA ASP A 219 18.30 27.11 -19.60
C ASP A 219 17.23 25.98 -19.53
N ILE A 220 15.94 26.32 -19.48
CA ILE A 220 14.84 25.33 -19.56
C ILE A 220 14.83 24.64 -20.94
N ASP A 221 14.97 25.39 -22.03
CA ASP A 221 15.06 24.81 -23.38
C ASP A 221 16.29 23.89 -23.52
N LEU A 222 17.43 24.29 -22.94
CA LEU A 222 18.64 23.48 -22.90
C LEU A 222 18.40 22.17 -22.15
N PHE A 223 17.69 22.20 -21.02
CA PHE A 223 17.34 21.01 -20.26
C PHE A 223 16.60 19.99 -21.12
N PHE A 224 15.57 20.40 -21.86
CA PHE A 224 14.81 19.49 -22.72
C PHE A 224 15.62 18.95 -23.90
N ARG A 225 16.44 19.80 -24.52
CA ARG A 225 17.28 19.39 -25.66
C ARG A 225 18.38 18.40 -25.28
N ASN A 226 18.91 18.53 -24.07
CA ASN A 226 20.05 17.74 -23.60
C ASN A 226 19.66 16.66 -22.59
N TRP A 227 18.37 16.46 -22.31
CA TRP A 227 17.93 15.38 -21.42
C TRP A 227 18.31 14.01 -22.00
N SER A 228 19.08 13.23 -21.24
CA SER A 228 19.59 11.94 -21.71
C SER A 228 18.80 10.75 -21.16
N LEU A 229 18.54 9.77 -22.02
CA LEU A 229 18.02 8.45 -21.62
C LEU A 229 19.05 7.62 -20.81
N THR A 230 20.31 8.06 -20.77
CA THR A 230 21.36 7.42 -19.96
C THR A 230 21.27 7.76 -18.48
N PHE A 231 20.46 8.74 -18.08
CA PHE A 231 20.22 9.04 -16.67
C PHE A 231 19.36 7.93 -16.04
N GLN A 232 20.00 7.08 -15.24
CA GLN A 232 19.40 5.90 -14.62
C GLN A 232 19.10 6.15 -13.14
N TYR A 233 17.94 6.75 -12.86
CA TYR A 233 17.41 6.86 -11.50
C TYR A 233 16.29 5.82 -11.29
N THR A 234 15.90 5.60 -10.04
CA THR A 234 14.87 4.61 -9.67
C THR A 234 13.49 5.08 -10.13
N LYS A 235 12.84 4.26 -10.98
CA LYS A 235 11.51 4.55 -11.55
C LYS A 235 10.42 3.65 -10.96
N GLN A 236 10.29 3.66 -9.64
CA GLN A 236 9.28 2.93 -8.90
C GLN A 236 9.08 3.57 -7.52
N PHE A 237 8.05 3.18 -6.77
CA PHE A 237 7.96 3.57 -5.38
C PHE A 237 9.06 2.92 -4.55
N THR A 238 9.57 3.67 -3.57
CA THR A 238 10.52 3.16 -2.58
C THR A 238 9.93 3.37 -1.19
N GLN A 239 9.88 2.31 -0.39
CA GLN A 239 9.45 2.40 1.01
C GLN A 239 10.37 3.35 1.78
N LEU A 240 9.81 4.20 2.65
CA LEU A 240 10.65 4.96 3.57
C LEU A 240 11.54 4.03 4.40
N GLY A 241 12.79 4.45 4.55
CA GLY A 241 13.89 3.69 5.13
C GLY A 241 14.64 2.85 4.10
N CYS A 242 14.06 2.50 2.95
CA CYS A 242 14.83 1.86 1.87
C CYS A 242 15.59 2.91 1.05
N THR A 243 16.68 2.46 0.43
CA THR A 243 17.55 3.28 -0.42
C THR A 243 17.11 3.19 -1.88
N ALA A 244 17.11 4.31 -2.58
CA ALA A 244 16.89 4.37 -4.03
C ALA A 244 17.86 5.36 -4.68
N ASP A 245 18.21 5.10 -5.93
CA ASP A 245 19.00 6.03 -6.74
C ASP A 245 18.12 7.20 -7.17
N LEU A 246 18.38 8.40 -6.62
CA LEU A 246 17.64 9.63 -6.88
C LEU A 246 18.52 10.65 -7.60
N ILE A 247 17.88 11.59 -8.30
CA ILE A 247 18.57 12.74 -8.87
C ILE A 247 18.89 13.70 -7.74
N THR A 248 20.18 13.96 -7.50
CA THR A 248 20.66 14.78 -6.38
C THR A 248 21.23 16.12 -6.81
N SER A 249 21.42 16.32 -8.11
CA SER A 249 21.96 17.54 -8.71
C SER A 249 21.60 17.56 -10.20
N ILE A 250 21.21 18.73 -10.70
CA ILE A 250 21.05 19.00 -12.14
C ILE A 250 21.64 20.38 -12.42
N ARG A 251 22.77 20.42 -13.14
CA ARG A 251 23.47 21.65 -13.49
C ARG A 251 23.85 21.72 -14.95
N THR A 252 24.12 22.93 -15.42
CA THR A 252 24.65 23.18 -16.75
C THR A 252 26.17 23.39 -16.68
N GLU A 253 26.92 22.58 -17.42
CA GLU A 253 28.37 22.71 -17.52
C GLU A 253 28.78 23.17 -18.92
N GLN A 254 29.74 24.08 -19.00
CA GLN A 254 30.25 24.58 -20.27
C GLN A 254 31.29 23.59 -20.85
N LEU A 255 30.95 22.94 -21.97
CA LEU A 255 31.79 21.96 -22.64
C LEU A 255 32.94 22.59 -23.44
N THR A 256 32.73 23.79 -23.97
CA THR A 256 33.71 24.44 -24.85
C THR A 256 33.81 25.96 -24.60
N PRO A 257 34.97 26.57 -24.90
CA PRO A 257 35.12 28.04 -24.87
C PRO A 257 34.14 28.76 -25.81
N SER A 258 33.58 28.07 -26.81
CA SER A 258 32.56 28.61 -27.72
C SER A 258 31.15 28.73 -27.12
N GLY A 259 30.96 28.36 -25.85
CA GLY A 259 29.69 28.53 -25.13
C GLY A 259 28.73 27.35 -25.21
N LEU A 260 29.16 26.19 -25.71
CA LEU A 260 28.33 24.99 -25.73
C LEU A 260 28.13 24.49 -24.28
N LYS A 261 26.88 24.39 -23.83
CA LYS A 261 26.52 23.86 -22.51
C LYS A 261 25.99 22.43 -22.62
N ASN A 262 26.35 21.57 -21.66
CA ASN A 262 25.73 20.27 -21.45
C ASN A 262 24.89 20.26 -20.18
N LEU A 263 23.94 19.33 -20.10
CA LEU A 263 23.24 19.02 -18.88
C LEU A 263 23.99 17.92 -18.14
N VAL A 264 24.37 18.17 -16.89
CA VAL A 264 24.95 17.18 -15.99
C VAL A 264 23.93 16.87 -14.91
N CYS A 265 23.69 15.57 -14.71
CA CYS A 265 22.73 15.04 -13.76
C CYS A 265 23.46 14.04 -12.87
N ASP A 266 23.58 14.36 -11.58
CA ASP A 266 24.17 13.42 -10.63
C ASP A 266 23.08 12.58 -9.98
N ILE A 267 23.33 11.28 -9.95
CA ILE A 267 22.44 10.29 -9.36
C ILE A 267 23.20 9.61 -8.24
N ALA A 268 22.59 9.58 -7.07
CA ALA A 268 23.19 8.97 -5.89
C ALA A 268 22.16 8.13 -5.14
N PRO A 269 22.61 7.09 -4.41
CA PRO A 269 21.76 6.38 -3.49
C PRO A 269 21.34 7.32 -2.35
N VAL A 270 20.03 7.38 -2.08
CA VAL A 270 19.43 8.18 -1.03
C VAL A 270 18.44 7.33 -0.24
N THR A 271 18.51 7.43 1.08
CA THR A 271 17.56 6.88 2.03
C THR A 271 16.78 8.01 2.68
N ILE A 272 15.46 7.98 2.53
CA ILE A 272 14.53 8.91 3.19
C ILE A 272 13.78 8.17 4.26
N SER A 273 13.67 8.72 5.47
CA SER A 273 12.90 8.15 6.57
C SER A 273 12.13 9.22 7.35
N ILE A 274 11.22 8.83 8.24
CA ILE A 274 10.58 9.76 9.18
C ILE A 274 11.27 9.63 10.54
N LYS A 275 11.88 10.73 11.02
CA LYS A 275 12.52 10.78 12.34
C LYS A 275 11.51 10.87 13.47
N ASN A 276 10.50 11.73 13.30
CA ASN A 276 9.36 11.87 14.20
C ASN A 276 8.17 12.49 13.43
N TYR A 277 6.97 12.39 13.99
CA TYR A 277 5.79 13.05 13.45
C TYR A 277 4.87 13.54 14.58
N VAL A 278 4.01 14.50 14.24
CA VAL A 278 2.95 15.01 15.11
C VAL A 278 1.65 14.97 14.33
N VAL A 279 0.67 14.20 14.83
CA VAL A 279 -0.71 14.29 14.34
C VAL A 279 -1.33 15.55 14.94
N THR A 280 -1.73 16.46 14.06
CA THR A 280 -2.28 17.78 14.42
C THR A 280 -3.81 17.78 14.41
N GLU A 281 -4.41 16.99 13.53
CA GLU A 281 -5.87 16.92 13.37
C GLU A 281 -6.28 15.53 12.89
N VAL A 282 -7.39 15.02 13.43
CA VAL A 282 -8.08 13.85 12.90
C VAL A 282 -9.57 14.15 12.91
N THR A 283 -10.19 14.04 11.75
CA THR A 283 -11.61 14.37 11.53
C THR A 283 -12.29 13.17 10.88
N ALA A 284 -13.44 12.75 11.42
CA ALA A 284 -14.29 11.75 10.79
C ALA A 284 -15.39 12.46 10.03
N ASN A 285 -15.38 12.32 8.70
CA ASN A 285 -16.40 12.89 7.83
C ASN A 285 -17.45 11.80 7.59
N MET A 286 -18.54 11.89 8.34
CA MET A 286 -19.60 10.88 8.34
C MET A 286 -20.74 11.30 7.44
N ALA A 287 -20.93 10.59 6.33
CA ALA A 287 -22.14 10.72 5.51
C ALA A 287 -23.29 9.99 6.21
N GLY A 288 -24.50 10.52 6.13
CA GLY A 288 -25.66 9.91 6.75
C GLY A 288 -26.96 10.63 6.46
N TYR A 289 -28.06 10.05 6.94
CA TYR A 289 -29.40 10.62 6.76
C TYR A 289 -30.29 10.29 7.96
N LYS A 290 -31.34 11.10 8.12
CA LYS A 290 -32.42 10.83 9.07
C LYS A 290 -33.49 9.95 8.43
N ALA A 291 -34.12 9.13 9.25
CA ALA A 291 -35.26 8.31 8.87
C ALA A 291 -36.49 8.77 9.66
N THR A 292 -37.69 8.57 9.10
CA THR A 292 -38.92 8.82 9.85
C THR A 292 -39.07 7.79 10.97
N ASP A 293 -39.69 8.17 12.09
CA ASP A 293 -39.96 7.25 13.21
C ASP A 293 -40.69 5.98 12.74
N ALA A 294 -41.61 6.11 11.78
CA ALA A 294 -42.33 4.99 11.19
C ALA A 294 -41.41 4.04 10.41
N CYS A 295 -40.39 4.56 9.72
CA CYS A 295 -39.37 3.75 9.04
C CYS A 295 -38.50 3.00 10.07
N ILE A 296 -37.96 3.72 11.06
CA ILE A 296 -37.12 3.14 12.12
C ILE A 296 -37.88 2.04 12.87
N ALA A 297 -39.15 2.26 13.19
CA ALA A 297 -40.00 1.27 13.86
C ALA A 297 -40.16 -0.01 13.02
N LYS A 298 -40.38 0.10 11.70
CA LYS A 298 -40.48 -1.05 10.80
C LYS A 298 -39.16 -1.81 10.67
N VAL A 299 -38.04 -1.09 10.56
CA VAL A 299 -36.70 -1.67 10.51
C VAL A 299 -36.39 -2.40 11.81
N ARG A 300 -36.74 -1.81 12.96
CA ARG A 300 -36.60 -2.43 14.28
C ARG A 300 -37.44 -3.69 14.42
N ASP A 301 -38.70 -3.67 13.96
CA ASP A 301 -39.57 -4.84 13.97
C ASP A 301 -38.99 -5.97 13.11
N PHE A 302 -38.50 -5.64 11.91
CA PHE A 302 -37.86 -6.59 11.01
C PHE A 302 -36.62 -7.26 11.65
N PHE A 303 -35.74 -6.48 12.29
CA PHE A 303 -34.55 -7.01 12.97
C PHE A 303 -34.79 -7.49 14.41
N SER A 304 -36.03 -7.43 14.92
CA SER A 304 -36.35 -7.99 16.23
C SER A 304 -36.36 -9.53 16.22
N THR A 305 -36.59 -10.12 15.04
CA THR A 305 -36.65 -11.58 14.82
C THR A 305 -35.51 -12.12 13.98
N ARG A 306 -34.58 -11.26 13.54
CA ARG A 306 -33.45 -11.58 12.65
C ARG A 306 -32.29 -10.64 12.96
N ALA A 307 -31.04 -11.12 13.00
CA ALA A 307 -29.91 -10.19 13.09
C ALA A 307 -29.70 -9.47 11.74
N PHE A 308 -29.23 -8.24 11.84
CA PHE A 308 -28.64 -7.53 10.72
C PHE A 308 -27.20 -8.03 10.56
N VAL A 309 -26.96 -8.78 9.48
CA VAL A 309 -25.67 -9.40 9.18
C VAL A 309 -24.97 -8.62 8.08
N VAL A 310 -23.73 -8.20 8.32
CA VAL A 310 -22.87 -7.58 7.29
C VAL A 310 -21.61 -8.44 7.15
N PRO A 311 -21.32 -8.98 5.95
CA PRO A 311 -20.08 -9.70 5.72
C PRO A 311 -18.87 -8.76 5.83
N ALA A 312 -17.74 -9.31 6.24
CA ALA A 312 -16.46 -8.63 6.32
C ALA A 312 -15.36 -9.67 6.12
N GLN A 313 -14.12 -9.21 6.04
CA GLN A 313 -12.97 -10.11 6.02
C GLN A 313 -11.92 -9.63 7.02
N ARG A 314 -11.04 -10.55 7.40
CA ARG A 314 -9.85 -10.25 8.18
C ARG A 314 -8.63 -10.95 7.59
N VAL A 315 -7.48 -10.32 7.75
CA VAL A 315 -6.19 -10.93 7.42
C VAL A 315 -5.42 -11.26 8.69
N GLU A 316 -4.95 -12.49 8.81
CA GLU A 316 -3.94 -12.87 9.80
C GLU A 316 -2.57 -13.03 9.12
N ILE A 317 -1.50 -12.62 9.81
CA ILE A 317 -0.16 -12.53 9.22
C ILE A 317 0.79 -13.47 9.95
N TRP A 318 1.47 -14.29 9.16
CA TRP A 318 2.32 -15.39 9.60
C TRP A 318 3.66 -15.32 8.85
N PRO A 319 4.67 -14.60 9.38
CA PRO A 319 6.02 -14.65 8.84
C PRO A 319 6.56 -16.07 8.92
N PHE A 320 7.17 -16.56 7.84
CA PHE A 320 7.88 -17.83 7.89
C PHE A 320 9.14 -17.73 8.77
N PRO A 321 9.63 -18.84 9.33
CA PRO A 321 10.77 -18.82 10.24
C PRO A 321 12.11 -18.65 9.52
N THR A 322 12.19 -18.94 8.22
CA THR A 322 13.45 -18.93 7.47
C THR A 322 13.37 -18.11 6.19
N SER A 323 14.43 -17.32 5.94
CA SER A 323 14.64 -16.58 4.69
C SER A 323 15.00 -17.50 3.52
N ALA A 324 14.91 -16.95 2.31
CA ALA A 324 15.43 -17.60 1.11
C ALA A 324 16.93 -17.93 1.25
N THR A 325 17.35 -19.00 0.57
CA THR A 325 18.73 -19.46 0.47
C THR A 325 19.21 -19.37 -0.99
N LEU A 326 20.48 -19.68 -1.25
CA LEU A 326 21.05 -19.75 -2.62
C LEU A 326 20.27 -20.67 -3.57
N THR A 327 19.62 -21.72 -3.04
CA THR A 327 18.85 -22.69 -3.82
C THR A 327 17.36 -22.34 -3.88
N GLY A 328 16.94 -21.24 -3.26
CA GLY A 328 15.56 -20.79 -3.16
C GLY A 328 14.97 -20.91 -1.77
N ILE A 329 13.64 -20.97 -1.71
CA ILE A 329 12.83 -21.01 -0.51
C ILE A 329 12.36 -22.45 -0.26
N ARG A 330 12.56 -22.92 0.97
CA ARG A 330 11.87 -24.09 1.51
C ARG A 330 11.70 -23.87 3.01
N THR A 331 10.49 -23.54 3.42
CA THR A 331 10.19 -23.12 4.78
C THR A 331 8.79 -23.57 5.16
N SER A 332 8.53 -23.81 6.44
CA SER A 332 7.21 -24.18 6.92
C SER A 332 6.85 -23.46 8.20
N GLN A 333 5.57 -23.18 8.36
CA GLN A 333 5.00 -22.56 9.55
C GLN A 333 3.79 -23.39 9.99
N ASN A 334 3.69 -23.68 11.29
CA ASN A 334 2.54 -24.37 11.85
C ASN A 334 1.54 -23.34 12.35
N ILE A 335 0.36 -23.28 11.71
CA ILE A 335 -0.70 -22.33 12.07
C ILE A 335 -2.05 -23.06 12.18
N PRO A 336 -2.96 -22.60 13.05
CA PRO A 336 -4.34 -23.07 13.03
C PRO A 336 -5.00 -22.57 11.74
N LEU A 337 -5.64 -23.46 10.99
CA LEU A 337 -6.36 -23.10 9.77
C LEU A 337 -7.85 -23.30 10.04
N SER A 338 -8.66 -22.26 9.91
CA SER A 338 -10.11 -22.34 10.06
C SER A 338 -10.78 -21.22 9.29
N HIS A 339 -11.73 -21.58 8.42
CA HIS A 339 -12.41 -20.66 7.51
C HIS A 339 -11.44 -19.80 6.68
N VAL A 340 -10.39 -20.41 6.14
CA VAL A 340 -9.41 -19.71 5.28
C VAL A 340 -9.92 -19.72 3.84
N THR A 341 -10.15 -18.53 3.27
CA THR A 341 -10.58 -18.37 1.88
C THR A 341 -9.39 -18.29 0.92
N ASP A 342 -8.31 -17.64 1.35
CA ASP A 342 -7.14 -17.36 0.54
C ASP A 342 -5.85 -17.42 1.36
N PHE A 343 -4.80 -17.95 0.74
CA PHE A 343 -3.43 -17.71 1.17
C PHE A 343 -2.81 -16.60 0.32
N VAL A 344 -2.27 -15.57 0.97
CA VAL A 344 -1.54 -14.49 0.30
C VAL A 344 -0.06 -14.53 0.70
N LEU A 345 0.85 -14.55 -0.28
CA LEU A 345 2.29 -14.54 -0.04
C LEU A 345 2.90 -13.19 -0.40
N LEU A 346 3.73 -12.67 0.51
CA LEU A 346 4.51 -11.44 0.34
C LEU A 346 6.00 -11.74 0.45
N PHE A 347 6.80 -11.02 -0.34
CA PHE A 347 8.24 -11.25 -0.51
C PHE A 347 9.03 -9.96 -0.20
N PRO A 348 9.25 -9.62 1.08
CA PRO A 348 10.00 -8.44 1.45
C PRO A 348 11.48 -8.58 1.06
N LYS A 349 12.07 -7.50 0.53
CA LYS A 349 13.53 -7.37 0.32
C LYS A 349 14.24 -6.63 1.44
N ASP A 350 13.48 -5.98 2.31
CA ASP A 350 13.96 -5.27 3.48
C ASP A 350 12.93 -5.46 4.61
N ALA A 351 13.38 -5.51 5.86
CA ALA A 351 12.49 -5.61 7.02
C ALA A 351 11.57 -4.37 7.17
N ARG A 352 11.90 -3.27 6.49
CA ARG A 352 11.11 -2.04 6.46
C ARG A 352 10.00 -2.06 5.41
N CYS A 353 10.04 -2.96 4.42
CA CYS A 353 9.02 -3.07 3.39
C CYS A 353 7.68 -3.51 3.99
N THR A 354 6.66 -2.66 3.89
CA THR A 354 5.29 -2.93 4.34
C THR A 354 4.26 -2.81 3.22
N THR A 355 4.55 -2.03 2.18
CA THR A 355 3.67 -1.79 1.02
C THR A 355 4.40 -1.85 -0.33
N CYS A 356 5.71 -2.11 -0.31
CA CYS A 356 6.54 -2.23 -1.51
C CYS A 356 7.15 -3.64 -1.57
N PHE A 357 6.48 -4.52 -2.31
CA PHE A 357 6.88 -5.91 -2.51
C PHE A 357 7.11 -6.17 -3.99
N GLU A 358 8.20 -6.84 -4.32
CA GLU A 358 8.58 -7.14 -5.70
C GLU A 358 8.49 -8.64 -5.96
N ASN A 359 8.26 -8.99 -7.23
CA ASN A 359 8.30 -10.37 -7.68
C ASN A 359 9.67 -11.01 -7.37
N PRO A 360 9.71 -12.18 -6.71
CA PRO A 360 10.97 -12.86 -6.43
C PRO A 360 11.65 -13.42 -7.70
N CYS A 361 10.91 -13.55 -8.81
CA CYS A 361 11.31 -14.20 -10.07
C CYS A 361 11.75 -15.66 -9.85
N TYR A 362 10.86 -16.41 -9.20
CA TYR A 362 11.08 -17.79 -8.81
C TYR A 362 10.22 -18.75 -9.65
N GLN A 363 10.74 -19.95 -9.84
CA GLN A 363 10.10 -21.09 -10.48
C GLN A 363 9.73 -22.15 -9.45
N ASN A 364 8.83 -23.04 -9.85
CA ASN A 364 8.30 -24.10 -8.99
C ASN A 364 7.73 -23.59 -7.66
N MET A 365 7.15 -22.39 -7.66
CA MET A 365 6.50 -21.79 -6.51
C MET A 365 5.22 -22.56 -6.18
N GLN A 366 5.10 -23.01 -4.94
CA GLN A 366 3.93 -23.75 -4.46
C GLN A 366 3.85 -23.73 -2.94
N LEU A 367 2.63 -23.72 -2.42
CA LEU A 367 2.31 -23.90 -1.01
C LEU A 367 1.68 -25.28 -0.80
N THR A 368 2.09 -25.99 0.24
CA THR A 368 1.56 -27.32 0.59
C THR A 368 1.05 -27.32 2.02
N THR A 369 -0.19 -27.75 2.22
CA THR A 369 -0.78 -27.93 3.56
C THR A 369 -1.86 -29.03 3.53
N CYS A 370 -2.04 -29.76 4.64
CA CYS A 370 -2.99 -30.88 4.73
C CYS A 370 -2.88 -31.91 3.59
N GLY A 371 -1.68 -32.13 3.04
CA GLY A 371 -1.46 -33.02 1.89
C GLY A 371 -1.98 -32.48 0.54
N ARG A 372 -2.40 -31.21 0.47
CA ARG A 372 -2.86 -30.52 -0.74
C ARG A 372 -1.86 -29.45 -1.16
N ASN A 373 -1.81 -29.16 -2.45
CA ASN A 373 -0.95 -28.15 -3.05
C ASN A 373 -1.76 -26.96 -3.56
N PHE A 374 -1.20 -25.76 -3.43
CA PHE A 374 -1.78 -24.49 -3.87
C PHE A 374 -0.72 -23.67 -4.63
N PRO A 375 -0.91 -23.40 -5.94
CA PRO A 375 -1.84 -24.10 -6.83
C PRO A 375 -1.45 -25.58 -7.02
N ASP A 376 -2.27 -26.40 -7.66
CA ASP A 376 -2.01 -27.85 -7.83
C ASP A 376 -0.69 -28.16 -8.57
N MET A 377 -0.41 -27.39 -9.62
CA MET A 377 0.85 -27.47 -10.35
C MET A 377 1.83 -26.41 -9.85
N PRO A 378 3.12 -26.73 -9.73
CA PRO A 378 4.13 -25.75 -9.39
C PRO A 378 4.21 -24.67 -10.50
N MET A 379 4.27 -23.39 -10.12
CA MET A 379 4.20 -22.26 -11.06
C MET A 379 5.47 -21.41 -11.07
N ASN A 380 5.72 -20.73 -12.19
CA ASN A 380 6.75 -19.71 -12.28
C ASN A 380 6.11 -18.33 -12.18
N THR A 381 6.68 -17.44 -11.35
CA THR A 381 6.06 -16.15 -11.03
C THR A 381 6.09 -15.14 -12.17
N THR A 382 6.71 -15.47 -13.31
CA THR A 382 6.80 -14.62 -14.51
C THR A 382 6.07 -15.22 -15.71
N ASP A 383 5.44 -16.39 -15.56
CA ASP A 383 4.80 -17.08 -16.68
C ASP A 383 3.33 -16.66 -16.85
N GLN A 384 2.83 -16.79 -18.08
CA GLN A 384 1.46 -16.41 -18.45
C GLN A 384 0.38 -17.11 -17.60
N GLN A 385 0.57 -18.38 -17.26
CA GLN A 385 -0.38 -19.13 -16.43
C GLN A 385 -0.49 -18.56 -15.02
N PHE A 386 0.65 -18.12 -14.45
CA PHE A 386 0.67 -17.48 -13.14
C PHE A 386 -0.04 -16.12 -13.18
N PHE A 387 0.20 -15.31 -14.21
CA PHE A 387 -0.50 -14.05 -14.40
C PHE A 387 -2.02 -14.22 -14.43
N GLN A 388 -2.53 -15.16 -15.24
CA GLN A 388 -3.97 -15.43 -15.32
C GLN A 388 -4.54 -15.93 -13.98
N LEU A 389 -3.79 -16.80 -13.28
CA LEU A 389 -4.20 -17.27 -11.95
C LEU A 389 -4.38 -16.10 -10.97
N GLN A 390 -3.47 -15.13 -10.98
CA GLN A 390 -3.53 -13.96 -10.10
C GLN A 390 -4.69 -13.02 -10.44
N LEU A 391 -4.97 -12.79 -11.73
CA LEU A 391 -6.14 -12.00 -12.14
C LEU A 391 -7.46 -12.66 -11.73
N ASN A 392 -7.59 -13.97 -11.96
CA ASN A 392 -8.77 -14.74 -11.57
C ASN A 392 -8.96 -14.74 -10.04
N ALA A 393 -7.87 -14.91 -9.29
CA ALA A 393 -7.90 -14.88 -7.83
C ALA A 393 -8.37 -13.52 -7.28
N SER A 394 -8.08 -12.45 -8.03
CA SER A 394 -8.42 -11.07 -7.66
C SER A 394 -9.75 -10.60 -8.26
N ASN A 395 -10.44 -11.42 -9.07
CA ASN A 395 -11.60 -11.05 -9.89
C ASN A 395 -11.35 -9.85 -10.84
N LEU A 396 -10.14 -9.75 -11.38
CA LEU A 396 -9.69 -8.70 -12.32
C LEU A 396 -9.52 -9.23 -13.76
N ASP A 397 -10.06 -10.40 -14.07
CA ASP A 397 -9.95 -11.09 -15.35
C ASP A 397 -11.11 -10.78 -16.33
N LEU A 398 -12.19 -10.14 -15.84
CA LEU A 398 -13.43 -9.90 -16.61
C LEU A 398 -13.82 -8.41 -16.65
N LEU A 399 -14.84 -8.02 -15.89
CA LEU A 399 -15.46 -6.69 -15.95
C LEU A 399 -14.53 -5.59 -15.38
N PHE A 400 -13.67 -5.96 -14.45
CA PHE A 400 -12.76 -5.06 -13.77
C PHE A 400 -11.35 -5.22 -14.32
N GLU A 401 -10.67 -4.10 -14.49
CA GLU A 401 -9.28 -4.05 -14.95
C GLU A 401 -8.32 -3.88 -13.78
N ALA A 402 -7.18 -4.57 -13.86
CA ALA A 402 -6.06 -4.35 -12.95
C ALA A 402 -5.39 -2.99 -13.22
N THR A 403 -4.69 -2.47 -12.22
CA THR A 403 -3.81 -1.31 -12.40
C THR A 403 -2.53 -1.69 -13.11
N ASP A 404 -1.98 -0.77 -13.90
CA ASP A 404 -0.71 -0.96 -14.63
C ASP A 404 0.41 -1.45 -13.70
N GLU A 405 0.56 -0.85 -12.50
CA GLU A 405 1.58 -1.28 -11.51
C GLU A 405 1.38 -2.71 -10.96
N PHE A 406 0.14 -3.22 -10.94
CA PHE A 406 -0.14 -4.61 -10.51
C PHE A 406 0.17 -5.58 -11.65
N GLU A 407 -0.26 -5.26 -12.88
CA GLU A 407 0.05 -6.07 -14.06
C GLU A 407 1.55 -6.11 -14.35
N ASP A 408 2.22 -4.96 -14.29
CA ASP A 408 3.66 -4.83 -14.53
C ASP A 408 4.45 -5.63 -13.48
N ALA A 409 4.05 -5.58 -12.20
CA ALA A 409 4.69 -6.35 -11.13
C ALA A 409 4.59 -7.87 -11.34
N LEU A 410 3.52 -8.35 -11.98
CA LEU A 410 3.32 -9.77 -12.30
C LEU A 410 4.05 -10.21 -13.58
N THR A 411 4.18 -9.32 -14.57
CA THR A 411 4.62 -9.69 -15.94
C THR A 411 6.04 -9.24 -16.28
N THR A 412 6.55 -8.17 -15.66
CA THR A 412 7.85 -7.61 -16.02
C THR A 412 9.00 -8.40 -15.37
N PRO A 413 9.90 -9.00 -16.17
CA PRO A 413 11.05 -9.71 -15.61
C PRO A 413 12.04 -8.75 -14.95
N ARG A 414 12.61 -9.17 -13.81
CA ARG A 414 13.59 -8.38 -13.03
C ARG A 414 15.05 -8.76 -13.33
N ASN A 415 15.26 -9.90 -13.97
CA ASN A 415 16.57 -10.45 -14.22
C ASN A 415 16.55 -11.33 -15.47
N THR A 416 17.74 -11.49 -16.04
CA THR A 416 18.04 -12.47 -17.08
C THR A 416 19.13 -13.41 -16.57
N ALA A 417 19.51 -14.40 -17.38
CA ALA A 417 20.63 -15.27 -17.07
C ALA A 417 21.95 -14.51 -16.84
N THR A 418 22.11 -13.30 -17.39
CA THR A 418 23.38 -12.56 -17.40
C THR A 418 23.39 -11.29 -16.58
N ARG A 419 22.22 -10.67 -16.33
CA ARG A 419 22.15 -9.38 -15.61
C ARG A 419 20.83 -9.18 -14.88
N ARG A 420 20.82 -8.21 -13.97
CA ARG A 420 19.58 -7.63 -13.44
C ARG A 420 19.08 -6.52 -14.36
N LEU A 421 17.78 -6.31 -14.35
CA LEU A 421 17.10 -5.27 -15.11
C LEU A 421 16.65 -4.17 -14.17
N ASN A 422 16.88 -2.92 -14.58
CA ASN A 422 16.37 -1.76 -13.87
C ASN A 422 14.86 -1.63 -14.11
N ALA A 423 14.12 -1.23 -13.08
CA ALA A 423 12.71 -0.92 -13.23
C ALA A 423 12.54 0.31 -14.14
N HIS A 424 11.54 0.26 -15.02
CA HIS A 424 11.11 1.40 -15.82
C HIS A 424 9.67 1.83 -15.53
N THR A 425 9.01 1.10 -14.62
CA THR A 425 7.64 1.24 -14.09
C THR A 425 7.65 0.75 -12.63
N ASP A 426 6.58 0.96 -11.87
CA ASP A 426 6.48 0.43 -10.51
C ASP A 426 6.25 -1.08 -10.52
N LEU A 427 7.19 -1.80 -9.91
CA LEU A 427 7.13 -3.26 -9.75
C LEU A 427 6.89 -3.67 -8.29
N THR A 428 6.42 -2.72 -7.47
CA THR A 428 6.32 -2.88 -6.02
C THR A 428 4.92 -3.22 -5.51
N SER A 429 3.95 -3.41 -6.40
CA SER A 429 2.60 -3.91 -6.10
C SER A 429 2.50 -5.43 -6.25
N PHE A 430 3.53 -6.21 -5.88
CA PHE A 430 3.50 -7.66 -6.04
C PHE A 430 2.93 -8.38 -4.80
N MET A 431 1.99 -9.29 -5.02
CA MET A 431 1.60 -10.32 -4.06
C MET A 431 1.15 -11.57 -4.81
N VAL A 432 1.09 -12.70 -4.10
CA VAL A 432 0.57 -13.95 -4.66
C VAL A 432 -0.65 -14.37 -3.87
N SER A 433 -1.83 -14.24 -4.47
CA SER A 433 -3.08 -14.77 -3.92
C SER A 433 -3.33 -16.19 -4.44
N LEU A 434 -3.67 -17.08 -3.52
CA LEU A 434 -3.99 -18.48 -3.76
C LEU A 434 -5.34 -18.81 -3.11
N GLN A 435 -6.40 -18.79 -3.93
CA GLN A 435 -7.75 -19.15 -3.49
C GLN A 435 -7.82 -20.61 -3.03
N CYS A 436 -8.20 -20.82 -1.78
CA CYS A 436 -8.31 -22.13 -1.16
C CYS A 436 -9.48 -22.94 -1.74
N GLU A 437 -10.62 -22.29 -1.99
CA GLU A 437 -11.82 -22.95 -2.50
C GLU A 437 -11.70 -23.38 -3.97
N ARG A 438 -11.06 -22.55 -4.80
CA ARG A 438 -11.03 -22.73 -6.26
C ARG A 438 -9.79 -23.47 -6.77
N ASN A 439 -8.66 -23.39 -6.05
CA ASN A 439 -7.39 -23.96 -6.51
C ASN A 439 -7.01 -25.27 -5.83
N SER A 440 -7.90 -25.85 -5.00
CA SER A 440 -7.67 -27.17 -4.41
C SER A 440 -8.17 -28.26 -5.38
N ASN A 441 -7.28 -29.15 -5.82
CA ASN A 441 -7.55 -30.27 -6.73
C ASN A 441 -8.37 -31.40 -6.08
N GLY A 442 -9.41 -31.05 -5.32
CA GLY A 442 -10.24 -31.99 -4.56
C GLY A 442 -11.71 -31.96 -5.00
N THR A 443 -12.40 -33.08 -4.78
CA THR A 443 -13.88 -33.16 -4.84
C THR A 443 -14.56 -32.27 -3.79
N LEU A 444 -13.79 -31.71 -2.86
CA LEU A 444 -14.20 -30.91 -1.71
C LEU A 444 -13.34 -29.64 -1.63
N THR A 445 -14.00 -28.49 -1.44
CA THR A 445 -13.37 -27.19 -1.13
C THR A 445 -12.41 -27.31 0.06
N PHE A 446 -11.33 -26.51 0.08
CA PHE A 446 -10.47 -26.38 1.25
C PHE A 446 -10.80 -25.08 1.97
N ASP A 447 -11.13 -25.17 3.25
CA ASP A 447 -11.40 -24.03 4.15
C ASP A 447 -10.67 -24.18 5.50
N GLY A 448 -9.96 -25.29 5.71
CA GLY A 448 -9.27 -25.62 6.96
C GLY A 448 -10.15 -26.22 8.06
N LEU A 449 -11.47 -26.37 7.86
CA LEU A 449 -12.39 -26.87 8.90
C LEU A 449 -12.04 -28.28 9.39
N ASP A 450 -11.59 -29.14 8.48
CA ASP A 450 -11.16 -30.51 8.78
C ASP A 450 -10.01 -30.58 9.80
N THR A 451 -9.28 -29.49 10.01
CA THR A 451 -8.19 -29.43 10.99
C THR A 451 -8.69 -29.33 12.43
N MET A 452 -9.98 -29.01 12.65
CA MET A 452 -10.57 -28.78 13.99
C MET A 452 -9.75 -27.81 14.85
N ASN A 453 -9.28 -26.71 14.25
CA ASN A 453 -8.40 -25.70 14.86
C ASN A 453 -7.05 -26.26 15.36
N GLN A 454 -6.62 -27.43 14.90
CA GLN A 454 -5.28 -27.94 15.18
C GLN A 454 -4.26 -27.25 14.28
N ASN A 455 -3.08 -27.00 14.85
CA ASN A 455 -1.98 -26.44 14.09
C ASN A 455 -1.58 -27.39 12.96
N THR A 456 -1.61 -26.89 11.73
CA THR A 456 -1.18 -27.64 10.56
C THR A 456 0.00 -26.96 9.90
N SER A 457 0.94 -27.76 9.38
CA SER A 457 2.09 -27.25 8.64
C SER A 457 1.65 -26.70 7.30
N VAL A 458 2.05 -25.45 7.04
CA VAL A 458 2.00 -24.82 5.73
C VAL A 458 3.43 -24.69 5.23
N GLU A 459 3.81 -25.43 4.20
CA GLU A 459 5.15 -25.41 3.58
C GLU A 459 5.12 -24.54 2.32
N LEU A 460 6.02 -23.56 2.23
CA LEU A 460 6.30 -22.79 1.02
C LEU A 460 7.58 -23.29 0.38
N ARG A 461 7.52 -23.57 -0.94
CA ARG A 461 8.68 -23.93 -1.75
C ARG A 461 8.78 -23.11 -3.03
N GLY A 462 10.00 -22.91 -3.50
CA GLY A 462 10.30 -22.38 -4.83
C GLY A 462 11.79 -22.14 -5.02
N ALA A 463 12.24 -22.09 -6.26
CA ALA A 463 13.64 -21.92 -6.63
C ALA A 463 13.83 -20.69 -7.51
N PRO A 464 14.96 -19.96 -7.44
CA PRO A 464 15.23 -18.87 -8.36
C PRO A 464 15.24 -19.35 -9.82
N ILE A 465 14.67 -18.57 -10.73
CA ILE A 465 14.77 -18.81 -12.18
C ILE A 465 16.23 -18.65 -12.63
N TYR A 466 16.89 -17.60 -12.14
CA TYR A 466 18.31 -17.34 -12.36
C TYR A 466 19.06 -17.25 -11.03
N GLN A 467 20.13 -18.05 -10.90
CA GLN A 467 20.93 -18.19 -9.68
C GLN A 467 22.17 -17.29 -9.67
N GLY A 468 22.81 -17.16 -8.51
CA GLY A 468 24.03 -16.39 -8.35
C GLY A 468 23.75 -14.89 -8.33
N VAL A 469 24.64 -14.07 -8.90
CA VAL A 469 24.55 -12.60 -8.83
C VAL A 469 23.27 -12.02 -9.47
N THR A 470 22.63 -12.77 -10.37
CA THR A 470 21.39 -12.36 -11.04
C THR A 470 20.13 -12.68 -10.25
N ASP A 471 20.18 -13.46 -9.16
CA ASP A 471 19.03 -13.68 -8.27
C ASP A 471 18.63 -12.36 -7.61
N CYS A 472 17.50 -11.79 -8.02
CA CYS A 472 17.06 -10.47 -7.58
C CYS A 472 16.35 -10.48 -6.22
N TYR A 473 16.01 -11.65 -5.66
CA TYR A 473 15.37 -11.76 -4.35
C TYR A 473 16.38 -12.11 -3.26
N TYR A 474 17.19 -13.15 -3.45
CA TYR A 474 18.16 -13.61 -2.45
C TYR A 474 19.35 -12.67 -2.28
N ASN A 475 19.84 -12.08 -3.39
CA ASN A 475 20.88 -11.07 -3.37
C ASN A 475 20.20 -9.69 -3.52
N VAL A 476 19.67 -9.11 -2.44
CA VAL A 476 18.87 -7.88 -2.52
C VAL A 476 19.68 -6.73 -3.15
N ASP A 477 20.91 -6.55 -2.69
CA ASP A 477 21.84 -5.56 -3.21
C ASP A 477 23.24 -6.17 -3.45
N THR A 478 24.15 -5.35 -3.99
CA THR A 478 25.55 -5.70 -4.23
C THR A 478 26.39 -5.76 -2.95
N ASN A 479 25.86 -5.26 -1.82
CA ASN A 479 26.54 -5.25 -0.51
C ASN A 479 26.29 -6.54 0.29
N GLY A 480 25.62 -7.53 -0.31
CA GLY A 480 25.38 -8.83 0.31
C GLY A 480 24.15 -8.86 1.24
N LYS A 481 23.28 -7.86 1.18
CA LYS A 481 22.02 -7.85 1.93
C LYS A 481 21.14 -9.02 1.52
N ARG A 482 20.56 -9.66 2.54
CA ARG A 482 19.63 -10.80 2.41
C ARG A 482 18.20 -10.37 2.70
N PRO A 483 17.21 -10.97 2.03
CA PRO A 483 15.81 -10.67 2.30
C PRO A 483 15.40 -11.23 3.69
N PRO A 484 14.45 -10.58 4.37
CA PRO A 484 13.70 -11.21 5.45
C PRO A 484 12.97 -12.48 4.97
N PRO A 485 12.43 -13.28 5.91
CA PRO A 485 11.56 -14.38 5.55
C PRO A 485 10.35 -13.92 4.74
N PRO A 486 9.87 -14.72 3.76
CA PRO A 486 8.58 -14.49 3.14
C PRO A 486 7.47 -14.48 4.21
N ILE A 487 6.37 -13.81 3.90
CA ILE A 487 5.24 -13.67 4.81
C ILE A 487 4.05 -14.40 4.19
N LEU A 488 3.44 -15.29 4.95
CA LEU A 488 2.14 -15.89 4.65
C LEU A 488 1.06 -15.05 5.33
N CYS A 489 0.00 -14.72 4.60
CA CYS A 489 -1.20 -14.13 5.17
C CYS A 489 -2.38 -15.06 4.89
N THR A 490 -3.25 -15.28 5.87
CA THR A 490 -4.49 -16.04 5.71
C THR A 490 -5.65 -15.06 5.72
N VAL A 491 -6.51 -15.14 4.70
CA VAL A 491 -7.74 -14.35 4.62
C VAL A 491 -8.89 -15.20 5.13
N HIS A 492 -9.73 -14.60 5.97
CA HIS A 492 -10.89 -15.27 6.56
C HIS A 492 -12.14 -14.44 6.36
N ASP A 493 -13.25 -15.11 6.06
CA ASP A 493 -14.56 -14.51 6.10
C ASP A 493 -15.03 -14.31 7.54
N THR A 494 -15.66 -13.17 7.79
CA THR A 494 -16.11 -12.73 9.10
C THR A 494 -17.43 -11.99 8.96
N PHE A 495 -18.16 -11.81 10.06
CA PHE A 495 -19.51 -11.25 10.00
C PHE A 495 -19.76 -10.29 11.15
N TRP A 496 -20.22 -9.10 10.83
CA TRP A 496 -20.87 -8.24 11.80
C TRP A 496 -22.29 -8.69 12.04
N LEU A 497 -22.66 -8.90 13.30
CA LEU A 497 -24.00 -9.26 13.73
C LEU A 497 -24.55 -8.16 14.64
N PHE A 498 -25.65 -7.55 14.22
CA PHE A 498 -26.34 -6.54 15.02
C PHE A 498 -27.76 -6.97 15.34
N SER A 499 -28.20 -6.69 16.57
CA SER A 499 -29.58 -6.92 17.00
C SER A 499 -30.10 -5.70 17.76
N PRO A 500 -31.38 -5.30 17.58
CA PRO A 500 -31.98 -4.22 18.36
C PRO A 500 -32.25 -4.62 19.83
N ASN A 501 -32.07 -5.90 20.18
CA ASN A 501 -32.32 -6.43 21.53
C ASN A 501 -31.41 -5.77 22.58
N GLN A 502 -31.93 -5.62 23.80
CA GLN A 502 -31.24 -4.95 24.92
C GLN A 502 -30.71 -3.55 24.56
N GLY A 503 -31.47 -2.87 23.71
CA GLY A 503 -31.18 -1.54 23.22
C GLY A 503 -30.25 -1.50 22.02
N GLY A 504 -29.67 -2.60 21.54
CA GLY A 504 -28.70 -2.64 20.45
C GLY A 504 -27.44 -3.42 20.86
N SER A 505 -27.27 -4.64 20.38
CA SER A 505 -26.04 -5.44 20.51
C SER A 505 -25.26 -5.49 19.21
N CYS A 506 -23.94 -5.66 19.33
CA CYS A 506 -23.02 -5.85 18.22
C CYS A 506 -22.05 -6.98 18.57
N HIS A 507 -21.87 -7.92 17.65
CA HIS A 507 -20.89 -8.98 17.74
C HIS A 507 -20.13 -9.09 16.41
N TYR A 508 -18.82 -9.28 16.45
CA TYR A 508 -18.01 -9.56 15.28
C TYR A 508 -17.60 -11.03 15.32
N ASN A 509 -18.22 -11.82 14.44
CA ASN A 509 -18.06 -13.26 14.41
C ASN A 509 -16.87 -13.62 13.51
N THR A 510 -15.89 -14.32 14.09
CA THR A 510 -14.67 -14.76 13.40
C THR A 510 -14.50 -16.29 13.41
N THR A 511 -15.50 -17.04 13.88
CA THR A 511 -15.37 -18.48 14.17
C THR A 511 -16.42 -19.35 13.49
N HIS A 512 -17.38 -18.75 12.79
CA HIS A 512 -18.48 -19.45 12.14
C HIS A 512 -18.50 -19.15 10.65
N SER A 513 -18.90 -20.13 9.86
CA SER A 513 -19.23 -19.96 8.45
C SER A 513 -20.50 -19.14 8.25
N PHE A 514 -20.72 -18.68 7.01
CA PHE A 514 -21.93 -17.95 6.66
C PHE A 514 -23.21 -18.76 6.98
N ASP A 515 -23.24 -20.05 6.64
CA ASP A 515 -24.39 -20.92 6.86
C ASP A 515 -24.70 -21.09 8.35
N GLU A 516 -23.67 -21.21 9.19
CA GLU A 516 -23.83 -21.26 10.65
C GLU A 516 -24.32 -19.92 11.21
N VAL A 517 -23.84 -18.80 10.69
CA VAL A 517 -24.30 -17.47 11.10
C VAL A 517 -25.77 -17.27 10.76
N ILE A 518 -26.22 -17.59 9.55
CA ILE A 518 -27.63 -17.38 9.16
C ILE A 518 -28.60 -18.37 9.83
N THR A 519 -28.12 -19.53 10.30
CA THR A 519 -28.94 -20.54 10.99
C THR A 519 -28.95 -20.40 12.51
N SER A 520 -27.92 -19.78 13.10
CA SER A 520 -27.80 -19.54 14.54
C SER A 520 -28.47 -18.24 15.02
N VAL A 521 -28.85 -17.38 14.09
CA VAL A 521 -29.41 -16.03 14.31
C VAL A 521 -30.92 -16.00 14.32
#